data_AF-A0A238JU18-F1
#
_entry.id   AF-A0A238JU18-F1
#
_cell.length_a   1.000
_cell.length_b   1.000
_cell.length_c   1.000
_cell.angle_alpha   90.00
_cell.angle_beta   90.00
_cell.angle_gamma   90.00
#
_symmetry.space_group_name_H-M   'P 1'
#
loop_
_entity.id
_entity.type
_entity.pdbx_description
1 polymer ?
#
loop_
_entity_poly.entity_id
_entity_poly.type
_entity_poly.pdbx_seq_one_letter_code
_entity_poly.pdbx_strand_id
1 'polypeptide(L)'
;MTGSPRTLREKLTAKPPQLAADKDGWSAHVWYLFANALVLTGLTVLPLLWAQNQSLGWWLGPAFLGLLLLWAFIAWVGPRSPKRHNKTGKPANEHFLLSHDQNGFMGALELDAKTAVFDGSNLYHFGVDQGIGTQPVRLIAQQLRREGYRIVSFFDANIFYTLIENGDYPAGQRHEQTGLRNVFGLAADETYIVPSGVQADKYILSSLKHLPVSFAISNDQFRDYAKVYGDLMKGNLWRKSVSIEGHEIRLTQHRFKTPLRINLAA
;
A
#
# COMPACT_ATOMS: atom_id res chain seq x y z
N MET A 1 -5.76 -17.66 24.85
CA MET A 1 -6.45 -18.48 23.84
C MET A 1 -6.86 -17.58 22.71
N THR A 2 -6.00 -17.32 21.72
CA THR A 2 -6.40 -16.50 20.56
C THR A 2 -6.93 -17.44 19.49
N GLY A 3 -8.24 -17.37 19.22
CA GLY A 3 -8.87 -18.14 18.15
C GLY A 3 -8.23 -17.83 16.78
N SER A 4 -8.51 -18.67 15.79
CA SER A 4 -8.11 -18.40 14.40
C SER A 4 -8.66 -17.02 13.98
N PRO A 5 -7.88 -16.20 13.25
CA PRO A 5 -8.33 -14.87 12.84
C PRO A 5 -9.57 -15.00 11.96
N ARG A 6 -10.58 -14.19 12.24
CA ARG A 6 -11.84 -14.12 11.48
C ARG A 6 -11.79 -13.03 10.42
N THR A 7 -11.10 -11.93 10.72
CA THR A 7 -11.01 -10.77 9.83
C THR A 7 -9.61 -10.58 9.26
N LEU A 8 -9.52 -9.86 8.14
CA LEU A 8 -8.26 -9.49 7.52
C LEU A 8 -7.40 -8.65 8.47
N ARG A 9 -8.00 -7.72 9.23
CA ARG A 9 -7.27 -6.94 10.23
C ARG A 9 -6.62 -7.87 11.27
N GLU A 10 -7.38 -8.77 11.88
CA GLU A 10 -6.86 -9.72 12.88
C GLU A 10 -5.70 -10.56 12.34
N LYS A 11 -5.82 -11.03 11.09
CA LYS A 11 -4.77 -11.82 10.44
C LYS A 11 -3.50 -11.01 10.17
N LEU A 12 -3.64 -9.75 9.76
CA LEU A 12 -2.52 -8.89 9.37
C LEU A 12 -1.87 -8.16 10.56
N THR A 13 -2.57 -8.00 11.67
CA THR A 13 -2.03 -7.43 12.92
C THR A 13 -1.52 -8.50 13.89
N ALA A 14 -1.83 -9.78 13.64
CA ALA A 14 -1.23 -10.89 14.36
C ALA A 14 0.30 -10.82 14.23
N LYS A 15 0.99 -10.69 15.37
CA LYS A 15 2.45 -10.58 15.41
C LYS A 15 3.07 -11.80 14.70
N PRO A 16 3.91 -11.63 13.66
CA PRO A 16 4.79 -12.72 13.23
C PRO A 16 5.73 -13.08 14.40
N PRO A 17 6.22 -14.34 14.49
CA PRO A 17 7.22 -14.70 15.48
C PRO A 17 8.39 -13.71 15.40
N GLN A 18 8.80 -13.17 16.55
CA GLN A 18 9.86 -12.16 16.66
C GLN A 18 11.14 -12.69 15.99
N LEU A 19 11.40 -12.26 14.76
CA LEU A 19 12.74 -12.30 14.19
C LEU A 19 13.57 -11.28 14.97
N ALA A 20 14.71 -11.76 15.48
CA ALA A 20 15.60 -11.02 16.36
C ALA A 20 15.89 -9.62 15.80
N ALA A 21 15.82 -8.63 16.69
CA ALA A 21 16.14 -7.25 16.37
C ALA A 21 17.51 -7.17 15.71
N ASP A 22 17.54 -6.56 14.53
CA ASP A 22 18.74 -6.25 13.77
C ASP A 22 19.70 -5.43 14.65
N LYS A 23 20.83 -6.05 15.01
CA LYS A 23 21.84 -5.53 15.94
C LYS A 23 22.76 -4.50 15.28
N ASP A 24 22.64 -4.28 13.98
CA ASP A 24 23.70 -3.61 13.21
C ASP A 24 23.61 -2.07 13.27
N GLY A 25 22.43 -1.51 13.57
CA GLY A 25 22.25 -0.05 13.66
C GLY A 25 22.57 0.58 15.02
N TRP A 26 22.40 -0.17 16.12
CA TRP A 26 22.55 0.35 17.48
C TRP A 26 24.02 0.56 17.86
N SER A 27 24.90 -0.36 17.45
CA SER A 27 26.34 -0.28 17.70
C SER A 27 26.97 0.97 17.08
N ALA A 28 26.60 1.31 15.85
CA ALA A 28 27.11 2.50 15.15
C ALA A 28 26.71 3.81 15.83
N HIS A 29 25.50 3.91 16.37
CA HIS A 29 25.04 5.09 17.12
C HIS A 29 25.76 5.25 18.45
N VAL A 30 26.00 4.15 19.17
CA VAL A 30 26.74 4.16 20.45
C VAL A 30 28.18 4.60 20.23
N TRP A 31 28.86 4.08 19.20
CA TRP A 31 30.22 4.49 18.86
C TRP A 31 30.32 5.96 18.45
N TYR A 32 29.34 6.46 17.68
CA TYR A 32 29.27 7.88 17.33
C TYR A 32 29.14 8.78 18.56
N LEU A 33 28.23 8.46 19.49
CA LEU A 33 28.04 9.23 20.71
C LEU A 33 29.29 9.22 21.59
N PHE A 34 29.95 8.07 21.71
CA PHE A 34 31.18 7.93 22.48
C PHE A 34 32.34 8.74 21.88
N ALA A 35 32.53 8.67 20.56
CA ALA A 35 33.54 9.45 19.86
C ALA A 35 33.30 10.96 19.98
N ASN A 36 32.05 11.40 19.85
CA ASN A 36 31.70 12.81 19.99
C ASN A 36 31.93 13.32 21.43
N ALA A 37 31.57 12.51 22.44
CA ALA A 37 31.81 12.84 23.85
C ALA A 37 33.31 12.98 24.17
N LEU A 38 34.16 12.08 23.64
CA LEU A 38 35.62 12.16 23.84
C LEU A 38 36.22 13.44 23.24
N VAL A 39 35.85 13.78 22.00
CA VAL A 39 36.39 14.96 21.32
C VAL A 39 35.93 16.25 22.00
N LEU A 40 34.65 16.33 22.39
CA LEU A 40 34.13 17.48 23.13
C LEU A 40 34.79 17.65 24.50
N THR A 41 35.07 16.54 25.20
CA THR A 41 35.81 16.58 26.47
C THR A 41 37.24 17.09 26.27
N GLY A 42 37.91 16.67 25.20
CA GLY A 42 39.23 17.20 24.83
C GLY A 42 39.18 18.71 24.56
N LEU A 43 38.19 19.17 23.78
CA LEU A 43 38.00 20.59 23.45
C LEU A 43 37.70 21.46 24.68
N THR A 44 37.11 20.92 25.74
CA THR A 44 36.84 21.68 26.97
C THR A 44 38.00 21.65 27.96
N VAL A 45 38.65 20.50 28.14
CA VAL A 45 39.69 20.31 29.17
C VAL A 45 41.05 20.89 28.74
N LEU A 46 41.43 20.77 27.47
CA LEU A 46 42.73 21.26 26.98
C LEU A 46 42.93 22.78 27.17
N PRO A 47 41.95 23.65 26.86
CA PRO A 47 42.07 25.08 27.12
C PRO A 47 42.17 25.42 28.61
N LEU A 48 41.45 24.69 29.47
CA LEU A 48 41.49 24.87 30.93
C LEU A 48 42.87 24.49 31.49
N LEU A 49 43.45 23.38 31.05
CA LEU A 49 44.78 22.94 31.46
C LEU A 49 45.88 23.90 30.97
N TRP A 50 45.75 24.44 29.76
CA TRP A 50 46.68 25.45 29.23
C TRP A 50 46.59 26.76 30.02
N ALA A 51 45.38 27.22 30.35
CA ALA A 51 45.19 28.42 31.15
C ALA A 51 45.79 28.30 32.56
N GLN A 52 45.76 27.08 33.14
CA GLN A 52 46.29 26.82 34.47
C GLN A 52 47.81 26.57 34.47
N ASN A 53 48.40 26.18 33.34
CA ASN A 53 49.82 25.85 33.25
C ASN A 53 50.45 26.44 31.97
N GLN A 54 50.97 27.66 32.06
CA GLN A 54 51.53 28.39 30.92
C GLN A 54 52.86 27.81 30.37
N SER A 55 53.44 26.78 30.99
CA SER A 55 54.61 26.07 30.46
C SER A 55 54.25 25.05 29.38
N LEU A 56 52.96 24.84 29.12
CA LEU A 56 52.47 23.92 28.10
C LEU A 56 52.69 24.55 26.70
N GLY A 57 53.61 23.96 25.94
CA GLY A 57 54.25 24.57 24.78
C GLY A 57 53.36 24.85 23.56
N TRP A 58 53.96 25.53 22.58
CA TRP A 58 53.40 25.97 21.29
C TRP A 58 52.63 24.93 20.46
N TRP A 59 52.75 23.63 20.79
CA TRP A 59 52.09 22.52 20.10
C TRP A 59 50.58 22.41 20.41
N LEU A 60 50.07 23.12 21.43
CA LEU A 60 48.64 23.07 21.80
C LEU A 60 47.70 23.73 20.81
N GLY A 61 48.14 24.80 20.14
CA GLY A 61 47.36 25.45 19.09
C GLY A 61 47.04 24.49 17.94
N PRO A 62 48.06 23.85 17.34
CA PRO A 62 47.87 22.79 16.35
C PRO A 62 47.01 21.62 16.84
N ALA A 63 47.20 21.18 18.09
CA ALA A 63 46.40 20.09 18.67
C ALA A 63 44.92 20.45 18.81
N PHE A 64 44.62 21.69 19.21
CA PHE A 64 43.25 22.21 19.32
C PHE A 64 42.57 22.34 17.95
N LEU A 65 43.29 22.84 16.94
CA LEU A 65 42.82 22.88 15.55
C LEU A 65 42.55 21.46 15.02
N GLY A 66 43.41 20.50 15.33
CA GLY A 66 43.21 19.09 14.98
C GLY A 66 41.93 18.50 15.58
N LEU A 67 41.64 18.79 16.85
CA LEU A 67 40.40 18.36 17.52
C LEU A 67 39.15 19.01 16.93
N LEU A 68 39.21 20.29 16.55
CA LEU A 68 38.10 20.98 15.89
C LEU A 68 37.79 20.36 14.51
N LEU A 69 38.82 20.05 13.72
CA LEU A 69 38.66 19.38 12.43
C LEU A 69 38.11 17.96 12.60
N LEU A 70 38.59 17.22 13.59
CA LEU A 70 38.08 15.88 13.92
C LEU A 70 36.61 15.92 14.36
N TRP A 71 36.24 16.90 15.19
CA TRP A 71 34.84 17.10 15.60
C TRP A 71 33.95 17.42 14.40
N ALA A 72 34.37 18.32 13.52
CA ALA A 72 33.63 18.67 12.31
C ALA A 72 33.46 17.46 11.38
N PHE A 73 34.51 16.63 11.24
CA PHE A 73 34.45 15.40 10.46
C PHE A 73 33.47 14.38 11.06
N ILE A 74 33.53 14.15 12.38
CA ILE A 74 32.59 13.26 13.09
C ILE A 74 31.16 13.78 12.91
N ALA A 75 30.90 15.08 13.11
CA ALA A 75 29.58 15.67 12.91
C ALA A 75 29.08 15.57 11.46
N TRP A 76 29.98 15.57 10.48
CA TRP A 76 29.65 15.44 9.06
C TRP A 76 29.31 14.00 8.64
N VAL A 77 30.07 13.02 9.15
CA VAL A 77 29.90 11.58 8.90
C VAL A 77 28.86 10.95 9.83
N GLY A 78 28.53 11.64 10.92
CA GLY A 78 27.55 11.22 11.91
C GLY A 78 26.21 10.85 11.30
N PRO A 79 25.49 9.88 11.89
CA PRO A 79 24.22 9.43 11.36
C PRO A 79 23.26 10.61 11.26
N ARG A 80 22.94 11.00 10.03
CA ARG A 80 21.93 12.02 9.76
C ARG A 80 20.58 11.43 10.13
N SER A 81 20.05 11.83 11.29
CA SER A 81 18.68 11.48 11.69
C SER A 81 17.74 11.80 10.53
N PRO A 82 17.02 10.80 9.98
CA PRO A 82 16.00 11.09 8.97
C PRO A 82 15.01 12.08 9.61
N LYS A 83 14.75 13.20 8.92
CA LYS A 83 13.81 14.24 9.36
C LYS A 83 12.53 13.56 9.81
N ARG A 84 12.30 13.56 11.13
CA ARG A 84 11.14 12.96 11.77
C ARG A 84 9.94 13.83 11.42
N HIS A 85 9.27 13.53 10.32
CA HIS A 85 7.97 14.11 10.04
C HIS A 85 7.01 13.63 11.13
N ASN A 86 6.64 14.55 12.02
CA ASN A 86 5.52 14.38 12.95
C ASN A 86 4.23 14.23 12.13
N LYS A 87 3.87 12.99 11.80
CA LYS A 87 2.48 12.59 11.55
C LYS A 87 2.10 11.64 12.68
N THR A 88 0.98 11.96 13.31
CA THR A 88 0.26 11.18 14.31
C THR A 88 0.41 9.68 14.09
N GLY A 89 0.82 8.96 15.13
CA GLY A 89 1.34 7.59 15.06
C GLY A 89 0.37 6.60 14.44
N LYS A 90 0.58 6.30 13.15
CA LYS A 90 0.25 4.99 12.59
C LYS A 90 1.32 4.01 13.08
N PRO A 91 0.95 2.81 13.55
CA PRO A 91 1.95 1.84 14.00
C PRO A 91 2.88 1.52 12.82
N ALA A 92 4.19 1.58 13.05
CA ALA A 92 5.23 1.40 12.03
C ALA A 92 5.16 0.03 11.29
N ASN A 93 4.28 -0.87 11.74
CA ASN A 93 4.08 -2.22 11.21
C ASN A 93 2.65 -2.44 10.67
N GLU A 94 1.88 -1.40 10.37
CA GLU A 94 0.56 -1.59 9.75
C GLU A 94 0.72 -2.12 8.32
N HIS A 95 0.13 -3.28 8.04
CA HIS A 95 0.17 -3.89 6.71
C HIS A 95 -0.38 -2.91 5.65
N PHE A 96 0.24 -2.87 4.47
CA PHE A 96 -0.07 -1.83 3.47
C PHE A 96 -1.54 -1.82 3.02
N LEU A 97 -2.20 -3.00 3.00
CA LEU A 97 -3.64 -3.14 2.75
C LEU A 97 -4.51 -2.36 3.74
N LEU A 98 -4.07 -2.22 5.00
CA LEU A 98 -4.79 -1.50 6.06
C LEU A 98 -4.38 -0.03 6.13
N SER A 99 -3.10 0.26 5.84
CA SER A 99 -2.52 1.61 6.03
C SER A 99 -3.20 2.75 5.25
N HIS A 100 -3.88 2.44 4.14
CA HIS A 100 -4.60 3.41 3.30
C HIS A 100 -6.12 3.17 3.25
N ASP A 101 -6.62 2.25 4.08
CA ASP A 101 -8.05 1.98 4.22
C ASP A 101 -8.73 3.05 5.10
N GLN A 102 -9.21 4.11 4.45
CA GLN A 102 -9.82 5.25 5.17
C GLN A 102 -11.13 4.88 5.88
N ASN A 103 -11.86 3.90 5.35
CA ASN A 103 -13.19 3.51 5.85
C ASN A 103 -13.14 2.25 6.73
N GLY A 104 -11.96 1.68 6.96
CA GLY A 104 -11.79 0.46 7.76
C GLY A 104 -12.39 -0.80 7.13
N PHE A 105 -12.80 -0.74 5.85
CA PHE A 105 -13.51 -1.83 5.20
C PHE A 105 -12.59 -3.01 4.87
N MET A 106 -11.33 -2.75 4.46
CA MET A 106 -10.34 -3.79 4.20
C MET A 106 -10.09 -4.58 5.48
N GLY A 107 -9.98 -3.89 6.61
CA GLY A 107 -9.83 -4.53 7.91
C GLY A 107 -11.02 -5.42 8.29
N ALA A 108 -12.23 -5.05 7.86
CA ALA A 108 -13.48 -5.74 8.14
C ALA A 108 -13.81 -6.88 7.15
N LEU A 109 -12.91 -7.23 6.23
CA LEU A 109 -13.10 -8.38 5.35
C LEU A 109 -12.98 -9.67 6.16
N GLU A 110 -14.03 -10.47 6.18
CA GLU A 110 -14.05 -11.80 6.79
C GLU A 110 -13.34 -12.80 5.88
N LEU A 111 -12.55 -13.70 6.47
CA LEU A 111 -11.70 -14.63 5.71
C LEU A 111 -12.46 -15.83 5.15
N ASP A 112 -13.60 -16.16 5.74
CA ASP A 112 -14.52 -17.24 5.35
C ASP A 112 -15.69 -16.77 4.49
N ALA A 113 -15.91 -15.45 4.39
CA ALA A 113 -16.88 -14.86 3.49
C ALA A 113 -16.39 -14.87 2.04
N LYS A 114 -17.30 -15.22 1.12
CA LYS A 114 -17.02 -15.17 -0.33
C LYS A 114 -16.87 -13.73 -0.77
N THR A 115 -15.69 -13.34 -1.26
CA THR A 115 -15.44 -12.01 -1.79
C THR A 115 -15.11 -12.08 -3.28
N ALA A 116 -15.77 -11.24 -4.08
CA ALA A 116 -15.40 -10.96 -5.45
C ALA A 116 -14.54 -9.69 -5.47
N VAL A 117 -13.27 -9.85 -5.85
CA VAL A 117 -12.29 -8.75 -5.90
C VAL A 117 -12.21 -8.24 -7.33
N PHE A 118 -12.72 -7.04 -7.58
CA PHE A 118 -12.67 -6.40 -8.89
C PHE A 118 -11.37 -5.63 -9.09
N ASP A 119 -10.82 -5.79 -10.28
CA ASP A 119 -9.93 -4.82 -10.90
C ASP A 119 -10.76 -3.77 -11.62
N GLY A 120 -11.18 -2.75 -10.87
CA GLY A 120 -12.15 -1.76 -11.33
C GLY A 120 -11.64 -0.94 -12.51
N SER A 121 -10.36 -0.59 -12.52
CA SER A 121 -9.72 0.10 -13.65
C SER A 121 -9.75 -0.77 -14.91
N ASN A 122 -9.28 -2.03 -14.83
CA ASN A 122 -9.24 -2.92 -15.98
C ASN A 122 -10.63 -3.20 -16.55
N LEU A 123 -11.62 -3.41 -15.69
CA LEU A 123 -13.00 -3.65 -16.11
C LEU A 123 -13.66 -2.43 -16.72
N TYR A 124 -13.33 -1.24 -16.22
CA TYR A 124 -13.79 0.00 -16.81
C TYR A 124 -13.20 0.19 -18.21
N HIS A 125 -11.88 0.01 -18.36
CA HIS A 125 -11.23 0.06 -19.68
C HIS A 125 -11.85 -0.95 -20.65
N PHE A 126 -12.06 -2.20 -20.21
CA PHE A 126 -12.77 -3.19 -21.00
C PHE A 126 -14.16 -2.71 -21.43
N GLY A 127 -14.92 -2.10 -20.53
CA GLY A 127 -16.24 -1.57 -20.86
C GLY A 127 -16.20 -0.42 -21.87
N VAL A 128 -15.22 0.49 -21.75
CA VAL A 128 -15.00 1.57 -22.74
C VAL A 128 -14.65 0.98 -24.12
N ASP A 129 -13.72 0.02 -24.17
CA ASP A 129 -13.31 -0.66 -25.42
C ASP A 129 -14.48 -1.38 -26.11
N GLN A 130 -15.47 -1.83 -25.33
CA GLN A 130 -16.67 -2.50 -25.81
C GLN A 130 -17.87 -1.55 -26.01
N GLY A 131 -17.70 -0.23 -25.83
CA GLY A 131 -18.75 0.77 -26.02
C GLY A 131 -19.86 0.76 -24.97
N ILE A 132 -19.58 0.20 -23.78
CA ILE A 132 -20.56 0.02 -22.69
C ILE A 132 -20.11 0.67 -21.37
N GLY A 133 -18.97 1.36 -21.39
CA GLY A 133 -18.45 2.19 -20.31
C GLY A 133 -18.44 1.48 -18.95
N THR A 134 -19.16 2.03 -17.98
CA THR A 134 -19.19 1.56 -16.59
C THR A 134 -20.05 0.30 -16.37
N GLN A 135 -20.79 -0.16 -17.39
CA GLN A 135 -21.74 -1.27 -17.25
C GLN A 135 -21.13 -2.58 -16.72
N PRO A 136 -19.92 -3.04 -17.13
CA PRO A 136 -19.35 -4.29 -16.64
C PRO A 136 -19.19 -4.32 -15.12
N VAL A 137 -18.58 -3.27 -14.55
CA VAL A 137 -18.39 -3.17 -13.10
C VAL A 137 -19.75 -3.19 -12.40
N ARG A 138 -20.69 -2.36 -12.85
CA ARG A 138 -22.01 -2.20 -12.23
C ARG A 138 -22.83 -3.50 -12.25
N LEU A 139 -22.97 -4.12 -13.42
CA LEU A 139 -23.81 -5.30 -13.62
C LEU A 139 -23.24 -6.52 -12.91
N ILE A 140 -21.92 -6.74 -13.01
CA ILE A 140 -21.28 -7.89 -12.37
C ILE A 140 -21.32 -7.73 -10.84
N ALA A 141 -21.03 -6.54 -10.31
CA ALA A 141 -21.12 -6.27 -8.87
C ALA A 141 -22.53 -6.50 -8.34
N GLN A 142 -23.56 -5.99 -9.04
CA GLN A 142 -24.95 -6.16 -8.63
C GLN A 142 -25.36 -7.64 -8.60
N GLN A 143 -24.97 -8.42 -9.60
CA GLN A 143 -25.34 -9.83 -9.68
C GLN A 143 -24.60 -10.67 -8.65
N LEU A 144 -23.28 -10.49 -8.50
CA LEU A 144 -22.52 -11.23 -7.49
C LEU A 144 -22.98 -10.89 -6.06
N ARG A 145 -23.37 -9.64 -5.80
CA ARG A 145 -23.99 -9.25 -4.54
C ARG A 145 -25.27 -10.04 -4.26
N ARG A 146 -26.16 -10.18 -5.26
CA ARG A 146 -27.37 -11.03 -5.16
C ARG A 146 -27.07 -12.51 -4.96
N GLU A 147 -25.91 -12.95 -5.41
CA GLU A 147 -25.44 -14.33 -5.23
C GLU A 147 -24.75 -14.58 -3.88
N GLY A 148 -24.64 -13.54 -3.04
CA GLY A 148 -24.08 -13.62 -1.69
C GLY A 148 -22.58 -13.37 -1.62
N TYR A 149 -21.98 -12.80 -2.68
CA TYR A 149 -20.59 -12.33 -2.62
C TYR A 149 -20.53 -10.94 -2.01
N ARG A 150 -19.55 -10.73 -1.14
CA ARG A 150 -19.07 -9.39 -0.82
C ARG A 150 -18.28 -8.84 -2.01
N ILE A 151 -18.45 -7.55 -2.29
CA ILE A 151 -17.76 -6.89 -3.39
C ILE A 151 -16.61 -6.04 -2.86
N VAL A 152 -15.45 -6.11 -3.50
CA VAL A 152 -14.33 -5.19 -3.26
C VAL A 152 -13.73 -4.78 -4.60
N SER A 153 -13.82 -3.52 -4.97
CA SER A 153 -13.29 -2.98 -6.22
C SER A 153 -12.12 -2.06 -5.96
N PHE A 154 -10.96 -2.44 -6.52
CA PHE A 154 -9.76 -1.63 -6.51
C PHE A 154 -9.68 -0.79 -7.78
N PHE A 155 -9.38 0.49 -7.63
CA PHE A 155 -9.15 1.42 -8.72
C PHE A 155 -7.78 2.07 -8.57
N ASP A 156 -7.13 2.31 -9.71
CA ASP A 156 -5.89 3.07 -9.76
C ASP A 156 -6.11 4.52 -9.33
N ALA A 157 -5.05 5.18 -8.88
CA ALA A 157 -5.11 6.56 -8.41
C ALA A 157 -5.56 7.55 -9.51
N ASN A 158 -5.43 7.18 -10.79
CA ASN A 158 -5.78 8.01 -11.94
C ASN A 158 -7.21 7.79 -12.46
N ILE A 159 -8.02 6.93 -11.84
CA ILE A 159 -9.35 6.56 -12.37
C ILE A 159 -10.26 7.76 -12.67
N PHE A 160 -10.20 8.82 -11.85
CA PHE A 160 -11.01 10.03 -12.09
C PHE A 160 -10.65 10.72 -13.42
N TYR A 161 -9.36 10.75 -13.79
CA TYR A 161 -8.94 11.31 -15.08
C TYR A 161 -9.52 10.49 -16.22
N THR A 162 -9.41 9.16 -16.14
CA THR A 162 -9.93 8.25 -17.15
C THR A 162 -11.46 8.35 -17.29
N LEU A 163 -12.18 8.57 -16.20
CA LEU A 163 -13.63 8.79 -16.25
C LEU A 163 -14.00 10.13 -16.90
N ILE A 164 -13.25 11.19 -16.59
CA ILE A 164 -13.48 12.52 -17.17
C ILE A 164 -13.20 12.51 -18.67
N GLU A 165 -12.09 11.91 -19.10
CA GLU A 165 -11.70 11.83 -20.52
C GLU A 165 -12.74 11.10 -21.37
N ASN A 166 -13.39 10.08 -20.80
CA ASN A 166 -14.41 9.29 -21.49
C ASN A 166 -15.84 9.84 -21.29
N GLY A 167 -16.01 10.95 -20.57
CA GLY A 167 -17.32 11.59 -20.35
C GLY A 167 -18.21 10.92 -19.29
N ASP A 168 -17.73 9.91 -18.59
CA ASP A 168 -18.44 9.19 -17.52
C ASP A 168 -18.37 9.91 -16.16
N TYR A 169 -17.59 10.99 -16.06
CA TYR A 169 -17.53 11.86 -14.89
C TYR A 169 -17.40 13.34 -15.28
N PRO A 170 -18.13 14.28 -14.63
CA PRO A 170 -18.08 15.69 -15.01
C PRO A 170 -16.70 16.33 -14.83
N ALA A 171 -16.22 17.03 -15.87
CA ALA A 171 -15.00 17.83 -15.79
C ALA A 171 -15.16 19.00 -14.79
N GLY A 172 -14.07 19.34 -14.09
CA GLY A 172 -14.03 20.48 -13.17
C GLY A 172 -14.67 20.26 -11.79
N GLN A 173 -15.24 19.07 -11.53
CA GLN A 173 -15.69 18.71 -10.18
C GLN A 173 -14.52 18.17 -9.33
N ARG A 174 -14.66 18.33 -8.01
CA ARG A 174 -13.73 17.70 -7.06
C ARG A 174 -13.79 16.18 -7.23
N HIS A 175 -12.63 15.53 -7.16
CA HIS A 175 -12.53 14.08 -7.16
C HIS A 175 -13.09 13.54 -5.83
N GLU A 176 -14.37 13.20 -5.83
CA GLU A 176 -15.08 12.69 -4.66
C GLU A 176 -15.40 11.20 -4.83
N GLN A 177 -15.10 10.41 -3.80
CA GLN A 177 -15.38 8.97 -3.81
C GLN A 177 -16.87 8.65 -3.94
N THR A 178 -17.74 9.55 -3.47
CA THR A 178 -19.20 9.47 -3.66
C THR A 178 -19.60 9.48 -5.13
N GLY A 179 -18.95 10.31 -5.95
CA GLY A 179 -19.19 10.33 -7.39
C GLY A 179 -18.76 9.02 -8.06
N LEU A 180 -17.58 8.49 -7.72
CA LEU A 180 -17.09 7.20 -8.22
C LEU A 180 -18.06 6.05 -7.91
N ARG A 181 -18.57 6.02 -6.68
CA ARG A 181 -19.57 5.04 -6.22
C ARG A 181 -20.86 5.09 -7.03
N ASN A 182 -21.35 6.29 -7.32
CA ASN A 182 -22.58 6.48 -8.09
C ASN A 182 -22.40 6.03 -9.54
N VAL A 183 -21.26 6.37 -10.14
CA VAL A 183 -20.90 5.99 -11.51
C VAL A 183 -20.86 4.48 -11.68
N PHE A 184 -20.21 3.77 -10.75
CA PHE A 184 -20.06 2.32 -10.83
C PHE A 184 -21.15 1.50 -10.11
N GLY A 185 -22.06 2.15 -9.37
CA GLY A 185 -23.08 1.47 -8.56
C GLY A 185 -22.49 0.65 -7.39
N LEU A 186 -21.42 1.16 -6.77
CA LEU A 186 -20.70 0.54 -5.66
C LEU A 186 -21.00 1.24 -4.33
N ALA A 187 -21.02 0.48 -3.24
CA ALA A 187 -21.14 1.00 -1.89
C ALA A 187 -19.80 1.56 -1.35
N ALA A 188 -19.87 2.27 -0.21
CA ALA A 188 -18.70 2.93 0.39
C ALA A 188 -17.63 1.93 0.86
N ASP A 189 -18.09 0.75 1.29
CA ASP A 189 -17.34 -0.38 1.78
C ASP A 189 -16.97 -1.40 0.67
N GLU A 190 -17.23 -1.04 -0.59
CA GLU A 190 -16.91 -1.84 -1.77
C GLU A 190 -15.88 -1.16 -2.69
N THR A 191 -15.45 0.07 -2.38
CA THR A 191 -14.58 0.87 -3.25
C THR A 191 -13.26 1.20 -2.56
N TYR A 192 -12.14 0.86 -3.20
CA TYR A 192 -10.78 1.22 -2.78
C TYR A 192 -10.04 1.92 -3.90
N ILE A 193 -9.65 3.17 -3.68
CA ILE A 193 -8.74 3.87 -4.59
C ILE A 193 -7.34 3.71 -4.01
N VAL A 194 -6.43 3.09 -4.77
CA VAL A 194 -5.06 2.88 -4.31
C VAL A 194 -4.29 4.21 -4.24
N PRO A 195 -3.25 4.30 -3.38
CA PRO A 195 -2.42 5.49 -3.31
C PRO A 195 -1.73 5.79 -4.64
N SER A 196 -1.48 7.08 -4.87
CA SER A 196 -0.71 7.52 -6.05
C SER A 196 0.68 6.87 -6.08
N GLY A 197 1.12 6.50 -7.28
CA GLY A 197 2.40 5.81 -7.50
C GLY A 197 2.38 4.31 -7.18
N VAL A 198 1.21 3.73 -6.88
CA VAL A 198 1.05 2.28 -6.66
C VAL A 198 -0.02 1.72 -7.60
N GLN A 199 0.20 0.50 -8.11
CA GLN A 199 -0.74 -0.21 -8.98
C GLN A 199 -1.80 -0.96 -8.17
N ALA A 200 -3.04 -0.98 -8.68
CA ALA A 200 -4.15 -1.76 -8.12
C ALA A 200 -3.84 -3.26 -8.00
N ASP A 201 -3.13 -3.84 -8.97
CA ASP A 201 -2.70 -5.24 -9.04
C ASP A 201 -2.12 -5.76 -7.73
N LYS A 202 -1.22 -4.99 -7.12
CA LYS A 202 -0.56 -5.35 -5.87
C LYS A 202 -1.57 -5.53 -4.73
N TYR A 203 -2.57 -4.65 -4.68
CA TYR A 203 -3.63 -4.71 -3.66
C TYR A 203 -4.58 -5.88 -3.90
N ILE A 204 -4.96 -6.11 -5.15
CA ILE A 204 -5.83 -7.23 -5.56
C ILE A 204 -5.19 -8.57 -5.16
N LEU A 205 -3.95 -8.82 -5.62
CA LEU A 205 -3.25 -10.09 -5.38
C LEU A 205 -2.92 -10.29 -3.91
N SER A 206 -2.50 -9.24 -3.21
CA SER A 206 -2.23 -9.33 -1.77
C SER A 206 -3.50 -9.61 -0.98
N SER A 207 -4.65 -9.05 -1.37
CA SER A 207 -5.93 -9.34 -0.71
C SER A 207 -6.32 -10.81 -0.91
N LEU A 208 -6.22 -11.31 -2.15
CA LEU A 208 -6.55 -12.69 -2.49
C LEU A 208 -5.63 -13.71 -1.81
N LYS A 209 -4.36 -13.39 -1.60
CA LYS A 209 -3.43 -14.21 -0.79
C LYS A 209 -3.98 -14.48 0.62
N HIS A 210 -4.79 -13.57 1.16
CA HIS A 210 -5.36 -13.70 2.49
C HIS A 210 -6.80 -14.22 2.51
N LEU A 211 -7.51 -14.18 1.38
CA LEU A 211 -8.93 -14.53 1.23
C LEU A 211 -9.11 -15.84 0.42
N PRO A 212 -9.08 -17.02 1.08
CA PRO A 212 -8.96 -18.32 0.41
C PRO A 212 -10.18 -18.74 -0.42
N VAL A 213 -11.38 -18.22 -0.12
CA VAL A 213 -12.64 -18.58 -0.81
C VAL A 213 -13.08 -17.51 -1.83
N SER A 214 -12.16 -16.62 -2.19
CA SER A 214 -12.40 -15.43 -3.00
C SER A 214 -11.68 -15.50 -4.34
N PHE A 215 -12.10 -14.69 -5.31
CA PHE A 215 -11.48 -14.63 -6.63
C PHE A 215 -11.43 -13.20 -7.17
N ALA A 216 -10.46 -12.95 -8.05
CA ALA A 216 -10.31 -11.73 -8.82
C ALA A 216 -11.25 -11.74 -10.03
N ILE A 217 -11.73 -10.57 -10.44
CA ILE A 217 -12.38 -10.36 -11.72
C ILE A 217 -11.58 -9.29 -12.44
N SER A 218 -10.83 -9.73 -13.45
CA SER A 218 -9.93 -8.91 -14.26
C SER A 218 -9.60 -9.66 -15.53
N ASN A 219 -9.44 -8.93 -16.63
CA ASN A 219 -8.88 -9.44 -17.88
C ASN A 219 -7.35 -9.41 -17.90
N ASP A 220 -6.72 -8.69 -16.97
CA ASP A 220 -5.26 -8.75 -16.80
C ASP A 220 -4.82 -10.14 -16.31
N GLN A 221 -3.63 -10.55 -16.76
CA GLN A 221 -2.96 -11.77 -16.33
C GLN A 221 -1.98 -11.51 -15.17
N PHE A 222 -1.75 -10.25 -14.80
CA PHE A 222 -0.87 -9.83 -13.71
C PHE A 222 0.55 -10.39 -13.84
N ARG A 223 1.10 -10.41 -15.07
CA ARG A 223 2.35 -11.12 -15.41
C ARG A 223 3.54 -10.64 -14.57
N ASP A 224 3.60 -9.34 -14.30
CA ASP A 224 4.69 -8.72 -13.54
C ASP A 224 4.76 -9.21 -12.09
N TYR A 225 3.63 -9.68 -11.55
CA TYR A 225 3.48 -10.15 -10.19
C TYR A 225 3.62 -11.68 -10.05
N ALA A 226 3.77 -12.42 -11.15
CA ALA A 226 3.88 -13.88 -11.13
C ALA A 226 5.05 -14.39 -10.28
N LYS A 227 6.17 -13.65 -10.21
CA LYS A 227 7.31 -14.00 -9.35
C LYS A 227 6.98 -13.95 -7.85
N VAL A 228 6.06 -13.06 -7.45
CA VAL A 228 5.73 -12.81 -6.04
C VAL A 228 4.49 -13.59 -5.60
N TYR A 229 3.51 -13.75 -6.49
CA TYR A 229 2.22 -14.37 -6.20
C TYR A 229 2.00 -15.67 -6.99
N GLY A 230 3.05 -16.27 -7.53
CA GLY A 230 2.96 -17.48 -8.37
C GLY A 230 2.15 -18.60 -7.73
N ASP A 231 2.26 -18.80 -6.42
CA ASP A 231 1.46 -19.81 -5.71
C ASP A 231 -0.04 -19.54 -5.73
N LEU A 232 -0.46 -18.27 -5.58
CA LEU A 232 -1.87 -17.86 -5.74
C LEU A 232 -2.33 -18.05 -7.19
N MET A 233 -1.43 -17.74 -8.14
CA MET A 233 -1.72 -17.78 -9.57
C MET A 233 -1.76 -19.20 -10.15
N LYS A 234 -1.46 -20.23 -9.35
CA LYS A 234 -1.56 -21.63 -9.77
C LYS A 234 -3.03 -22.01 -9.97
N GLY A 235 -3.35 -22.47 -11.17
CA GLY A 235 -4.71 -22.82 -11.55
C GLY A 235 -5.52 -21.62 -12.04
N ASN A 236 -6.80 -21.84 -12.28
CA ASN A 236 -7.70 -20.90 -12.97
C ASN A 236 -8.84 -20.39 -12.08
N LEU A 237 -8.97 -20.89 -10.85
CA LEU A 237 -10.08 -20.52 -9.97
C LEU A 237 -9.93 -19.14 -9.33
N TRP A 238 -8.69 -18.68 -9.11
CA TRP A 238 -8.38 -17.43 -8.42
C TRP A 238 -8.73 -16.17 -9.22
N ARG A 239 -8.88 -16.26 -10.55
CA ARG A 239 -9.24 -15.16 -11.44
C ARG A 239 -10.37 -15.56 -12.39
N LYS A 240 -11.23 -14.61 -12.71
CA LYS A 240 -12.30 -14.74 -13.70
C LYS A 240 -12.13 -13.62 -14.73
N SER A 241 -11.91 -13.94 -16.00
CA SER A 241 -11.95 -12.95 -17.07
C SER A 241 -13.38 -12.68 -17.51
N VAL A 242 -13.63 -11.45 -17.94
CA VAL A 242 -14.89 -10.97 -18.46
C VAL A 242 -14.87 -11.03 -19.97
N SER A 243 -15.92 -11.59 -20.56
CA SER A 243 -16.16 -11.59 -22.00
C SER A 243 -17.59 -11.21 -22.30
N ILE A 244 -17.83 -10.70 -23.50
CA ILE A 244 -19.17 -10.43 -24.02
C ILE A 244 -19.45 -11.42 -25.14
N GLU A 245 -20.57 -12.12 -25.05
CA GLU A 245 -21.05 -13.02 -26.08
C GLU A 245 -22.45 -12.59 -26.48
N GLY A 246 -22.59 -12.04 -27.69
CA GLY A 246 -23.82 -11.36 -28.11
C GLY A 246 -24.09 -10.14 -27.22
N HIS A 247 -25.16 -10.20 -26.44
CA HIS A 247 -25.54 -9.15 -25.48
C HIS A 247 -25.41 -9.60 -24.02
N GLU A 248 -24.64 -10.65 -23.74
CA GLU A 248 -24.48 -11.21 -22.40
C GLU A 248 -23.04 -11.07 -21.90
N ILE A 249 -22.88 -10.56 -20.67
CA ILE A 249 -21.60 -10.57 -19.95
C ILE A 249 -21.41 -11.95 -19.31
N ARG A 250 -20.26 -12.56 -19.57
CA ARG A 250 -19.86 -13.85 -19.02
C ARG A 250 -18.57 -13.75 -18.24
N LEU A 251 -18.45 -14.60 -17.22
CA LEU A 251 -17.22 -14.82 -16.47
C LEU A 251 -16.68 -16.20 -16.80
N THR A 252 -15.39 -16.30 -17.10
CA THR A 252 -14.77 -17.61 -17.28
C THR A 252 -14.89 -18.42 -16.01
N GLN A 253 -15.42 -19.65 -16.08
CA GLN A 253 -15.54 -20.54 -14.93
C GLN A 253 -16.43 -20.04 -13.78
N HIS A 254 -17.32 -19.08 -14.07
CA HIS A 254 -18.38 -18.71 -13.17
C HIS A 254 -19.65 -18.47 -14.00
N ARG A 255 -20.71 -19.22 -13.67
CA ARG A 255 -22.01 -19.04 -14.30
C ARG A 255 -22.92 -18.29 -13.34
N PHE A 256 -23.34 -17.10 -13.75
CA PHE A 256 -24.32 -16.33 -13.00
C PHE A 256 -25.64 -17.09 -12.89
N LYS A 257 -26.33 -16.93 -11.76
CA LYS A 257 -27.69 -17.43 -11.57
C LYS A 257 -28.68 -16.78 -12.54
N THR A 258 -28.45 -15.52 -12.86
CA THR A 258 -29.23 -14.75 -13.83
C THR A 258 -28.30 -14.24 -14.93
N PRO A 259 -28.60 -14.50 -16.22
CA PRO A 259 -27.85 -13.95 -17.34
C PRO A 259 -27.71 -12.43 -17.26
N LEU A 260 -26.48 -11.91 -17.39
CA LEU A 260 -26.22 -10.48 -17.34
C LEU A 260 -26.32 -9.88 -18.73
N ARG A 261 -27.49 -9.29 -19.05
CA ARG A 261 -27.71 -8.65 -20.35
C ARG A 261 -27.24 -7.20 -20.33
N ILE A 262 -26.59 -6.80 -21.43
CA ILE A 262 -26.09 -5.46 -21.66
C ILE A 262 -27.19 -4.66 -22.36
N ASN A 263 -27.41 -3.43 -21.91
CA ASN A 263 -28.18 -2.47 -22.68
C ASN A 263 -27.20 -1.69 -23.54
N LEU A 264 -27.12 -2.04 -24.82
CA LEU A 264 -26.46 -1.18 -25.80
C LEU A 264 -27.33 0.08 -25.90
N ALA A 265 -26.77 1.24 -25.56
CA ALA A 265 -27.41 2.49 -25.93
C ALA A 265 -27.44 2.52 -27.47
N ALA A 266 -28.64 2.65 -28.04
CA ALA A 266 -28.86 2.80 -29.47
C ALA A 266 -28.30 4.12 -30.00
#